data_AF-A0A963XHZ7-F1
#
_entry.id   AF-A0A963XHZ7-F1
#
_cell.length_a   1.000
_cell.length_b   1.000
_cell.length_c   1.000
_cell.angle_alpha   90.00
_cell.angle_beta   90.00
_cell.angle_gamma   90.00
#
_symmetry.space_group_name_H-M   'P 1'
#
loop_
_entity.id
_entity.type
_entity.pdbx_description
1 polymer ?
#
loop_
_entity_poly.entity_id
_entity_poly.type
_entity_poly.pdbx_seq_one_letter_code
_entity_poly.pdbx_strand_id
1 'polypeptide(L)'
;MLKILFAAAIAALAAGCAADSGLSEEPGFLAGYGDGCATASEQEKSFSTKRVRDADQFENDRAYRAGWRQGWQQCQSPYRQADDGGRILGNEPDF
;
A
#
# COMPACT_ATOMS: atom_id res chain seq x y z
N MET A 1 -0.86 40.92 -18.18
CA MET A 1 -0.25 39.72 -18.79
C MET A 1 0.33 38.76 -17.74
N LEU A 2 1.10 39.24 -16.74
CA LEU A 2 1.63 38.41 -15.63
C LEU A 2 0.57 37.69 -14.78
N LYS A 3 -0.62 38.29 -14.60
CA LYS A 3 -1.74 37.70 -13.84
C LYS A 3 -2.38 36.47 -14.53
N ILE A 4 -2.32 36.39 -15.86
CA ILE A 4 -2.89 35.27 -16.64
C ILE A 4 -1.98 34.04 -16.53
N LEU A 5 -0.66 34.26 -16.46
CA LEU A 5 0.33 33.19 -16.27
C LEU A 5 0.23 32.54 -14.88
N PHE A 6 -0.08 33.31 -13.84
CA PHE A 6 -0.29 32.76 -12.49
C PHE A 6 -1.57 31.92 -12.38
N ALA A 7 -2.64 32.28 -13.07
CA ALA A 7 -3.89 31.51 -13.08
C ALA A 7 -3.74 30.16 -13.80
N ALA A 8 -2.93 30.11 -14.87
CA ALA A 8 -2.65 28.87 -15.60
C ALA A 8 -1.82 27.86 -14.78
N ALA A 9 -0.90 28.34 -13.92
CA ALA A 9 -0.10 27.48 -13.06
C ALA A 9 -0.93 26.78 -11.96
N ILE A 10 -1.98 27.43 -11.46
CA ILE A 10 -2.87 26.85 -10.43
C ILE A 10 -3.82 25.81 -11.03
N ALA A 11 -4.30 26.02 -12.27
CA ALA A 11 -5.17 25.05 -12.94
C ALA A 11 -4.45 23.72 -13.27
N ALA A 12 -3.14 23.75 -13.53
CA ALA A 12 -2.35 22.55 -13.82
C ALA A 12 -2.11 21.66 -12.57
N LEU A 13 -2.21 22.20 -11.36
CA LEU A 13 -2.02 21.45 -10.11
C LEU A 13 -3.28 20.66 -9.69
N ALA A 14 -4.44 20.93 -10.29
CA ALA A 14 -5.72 20.32 -9.90
C ALA A 14 -6.05 19.02 -10.66
N ALA A 15 -5.24 18.59 -11.63
CA ALA A 15 -5.51 17.39 -12.43
C ALA A 15 -5.18 16.05 -11.73
N GLY A 16 -4.75 16.07 -10.46
CA GLY A 16 -4.22 14.90 -9.75
C GLY A 16 -5.20 14.11 -8.86
N CYS A 17 -6.42 14.59 -8.63
CA CYS A 17 -7.41 13.93 -7.76
C CYS A 17 -8.55 13.30 -8.56
N ALA A 18 -8.25 12.33 -9.42
CA ALA A 18 -9.26 11.37 -9.86
C ALA A 18 -9.31 10.25 -8.82
N ALA A 19 -10.25 10.34 -7.88
CA ALA A 19 -10.58 9.19 -7.04
C ALA A 19 -11.35 8.20 -7.93
N ASP A 20 -10.77 7.03 -8.18
CA ASP A 20 -11.44 5.97 -8.93
C ASP A 20 -12.57 5.37 -8.07
N SER A 21 -13.73 6.03 -8.08
CA SER A 21 -14.94 5.54 -7.43
C SER A 21 -15.44 4.28 -8.15
N GLY A 22 -15.59 3.18 -7.41
CA GLY A 22 -16.18 1.92 -7.91
C GLY A 22 -15.19 0.79 -8.17
N LEU A 23 -13.87 1.02 -8.11
CA LEU A 23 -12.90 -0.09 -8.29
C LEU A 23 -13.04 -1.18 -7.25
N SER A 24 -13.51 -0.85 -6.04
CA SER A 24 -13.66 -1.80 -4.94
C SER A 24 -14.62 -2.95 -5.25
N GLU A 25 -15.51 -2.78 -6.23
CA GLU A 25 -16.48 -3.78 -6.65
C GLU A 25 -15.94 -4.65 -7.80
N GLU A 26 -14.83 -4.27 -8.44
CA GLU A 26 -14.24 -5.03 -9.54
C GLU A 26 -13.56 -6.31 -9.00
N PRO A 27 -13.68 -7.47 -9.67
CA PRO A 27 -13.06 -8.72 -9.21
C PRO A 27 -11.54 -8.63 -9.03
N GLY A 28 -10.87 -7.88 -9.91
CA GLY A 28 -9.42 -7.64 -9.84
C GLY A 28 -9.04 -6.97 -8.52
N PHE A 29 -9.85 -6.04 -8.03
CA PHE A 29 -9.61 -5.38 -6.75
C PHE A 29 -9.63 -6.34 -5.57
N LEU A 30 -10.60 -7.26 -5.51
CA LEU A 30 -10.69 -8.24 -4.43
C LEU A 30 -9.50 -9.18 -4.42
N ALA A 31 -9.06 -9.64 -5.60
CA ALA A 31 -7.85 -10.45 -5.75
C ALA A 31 -6.60 -9.68 -5.30
N GLY A 32 -6.45 -8.44 -5.79
CA GLY A 32 -5.35 -7.56 -5.40
C GLY A 32 -5.34 -7.31 -3.89
N TYR A 33 -6.49 -7.03 -3.29
CA TYR A 33 -6.63 -6.80 -1.86
C TYR A 33 -6.11 -7.98 -1.02
N GLY A 34 -6.51 -9.21 -1.38
CA GLY A 34 -6.03 -10.42 -0.72
C GLY A 34 -4.51 -10.57 -0.80
N ASP A 35 -3.94 -10.38 -1.98
CA ASP A 35 -2.48 -10.44 -2.20
C ASP A 35 -1.73 -9.31 -1.47
N GLY A 36 -2.34 -8.14 -1.36
CA GLY A 36 -1.84 -7.02 -0.56
C GLY A 36 -1.74 -7.38 0.92
N CYS A 37 -2.79 -7.98 1.48
CA CYS A 37 -2.78 -8.47 2.86
C CYS A 37 -1.76 -9.60 3.08
N ALA A 38 -1.67 -10.55 2.15
CA ALA A 38 -0.66 -11.61 2.22
C ALA A 38 0.75 -11.02 2.20
N THR A 39 1.00 -9.99 1.39
CA THR A 39 2.27 -9.25 1.38
C THR A 39 2.55 -8.56 2.72
N ALA A 40 1.55 -7.96 3.35
CA ALA A 40 1.71 -7.34 4.67
C ALA A 40 2.14 -8.39 5.71
N SER A 41 1.46 -9.55 5.74
CA SER A 41 1.82 -10.66 6.64
C SER A 41 3.19 -11.25 6.37
N GLU A 42 3.64 -11.30 5.11
CA GLU A 42 5.02 -11.72 4.81
C GLU A 42 6.05 -10.73 5.37
N GLN A 43 5.77 -9.42 5.36
CA GLN A 43 6.67 -8.38 5.87
C GLN A 43 6.78 -8.35 7.40
N GLU A 44 5.83 -8.94 8.13
CA GLU A 44 5.92 -9.11 9.59
C GLU A 44 6.89 -10.22 10.00
N LYS A 45 7.25 -11.12 9.08
CA LYS A 45 8.19 -12.20 9.38
C LYS A 45 9.61 -11.67 9.30
N SER A 46 10.40 -11.92 10.33
CA SER A 46 11.83 -11.63 10.34
C SER A 46 12.52 -12.19 9.09
N PHE A 47 13.28 -11.36 8.38
CA PHE A 47 14.06 -11.70 7.18
C PHE A 47 13.27 -12.07 5.90
N SER A 48 11.94 -11.96 5.89
CA SER A 48 11.18 -12.17 4.66
C SER A 48 11.34 -10.97 3.71
N THR A 49 11.65 -11.26 2.45
CA THR A 49 11.62 -10.29 1.34
C THR A 49 10.49 -10.58 0.36
N LYS A 50 9.61 -11.51 0.71
CA LYS A 50 8.57 -12.01 -0.18
C LYS A 50 7.49 -10.95 -0.36
N ARG A 51 7.15 -10.71 -1.63
CA ARG A 51 6.03 -9.86 -2.03
C ARG A 51 5.04 -10.72 -2.80
N VAL A 52 3.84 -10.87 -2.24
CA VAL A 52 2.75 -11.65 -2.84
C VAL A 52 1.98 -10.73 -3.78
N ARG A 53 2.18 -10.92 -5.08
CA ARG A 53 1.38 -10.28 -6.13
C ARG A 53 1.53 -11.03 -7.45
N ASP A 54 0.48 -11.01 -8.25
CA ASP A 54 0.53 -11.28 -9.67
C ASP A 54 1.19 -10.08 -10.38
N ALA A 55 2.30 -10.32 -11.07
CA ALA A 55 3.06 -9.25 -11.70
C ALA A 55 2.35 -8.66 -12.94
N ASP A 56 1.64 -9.49 -13.70
CA ASP A 56 0.93 -9.06 -14.91
C ASP A 56 -0.29 -8.23 -14.52
N GLN A 57 -1.10 -8.72 -13.58
CA GLN A 57 -2.26 -7.98 -13.10
C GLN A 57 -1.85 -6.70 -12.36
N PHE A 58 -0.74 -6.71 -11.61
CA PHE A 58 -0.25 -5.47 -11.00
C PHE A 58 0.14 -4.41 -12.03
N GLU A 59 0.60 -4.81 -13.22
CA GLU A 59 1.01 -3.90 -14.28
C GLU A 59 -0.15 -3.48 -15.19
N ASN A 60 -1.11 -4.38 -15.44
CA ASN A 60 -2.12 -4.21 -16.48
C ASN A 60 -3.55 -3.99 -15.94
N ASP A 61 -3.83 -4.40 -14.71
CA ASP A 61 -5.14 -4.22 -14.06
C ASP A 61 -5.06 -3.13 -12.99
N ARG A 62 -5.74 -2.01 -13.26
CA ARG A 62 -5.80 -0.87 -12.32
C ARG A 62 -6.51 -1.23 -11.01
N ALA A 63 -7.55 -2.05 -11.06
CA ALA A 63 -8.34 -2.43 -9.90
C ALA A 63 -7.55 -3.38 -9.02
N TYR A 64 -6.88 -4.37 -9.62
CA TYR A 64 -5.93 -5.23 -8.90
C TYR A 64 -4.83 -4.42 -8.22
N ARG A 65 -4.21 -3.48 -8.94
CA ARG A 65 -3.15 -2.62 -8.38
C ARG A 65 -3.66 -1.74 -7.23
N ALA A 66 -4.87 -1.19 -7.36
CA ALA A 66 -5.50 -0.38 -6.32
C ALA A 66 -5.83 -1.24 -5.09
N GLY A 67 -6.46 -2.41 -5.29
CA GLY A 67 -6.77 -3.38 -4.25
C GLY A 67 -5.53 -3.82 -3.50
N TRP A 68 -4.45 -4.18 -4.20
CA TRP A 68 -3.18 -4.56 -3.59
C TRP A 68 -2.59 -3.48 -2.70
N ARG A 69 -2.59 -2.22 -3.16
CA ARG A 69 -2.08 -1.09 -2.36
C ARG A 69 -2.92 -0.84 -1.13
N GLN A 70 -4.24 -1.00 -1.24
CA GLN A 70 -5.16 -0.82 -0.12
C GLN A 70 -5.02 -1.96 0.89
N GLY A 71 -5.05 -3.21 0.43
CA GLY A 71 -4.89 -4.39 1.28
C GLY A 71 -3.56 -4.38 2.04
N TRP A 72 -2.46 -4.03 1.36
CA TRP A 72 -1.16 -3.90 2.02
C TRP A 72 -1.18 -2.85 3.16
N GLN A 73 -1.74 -1.66 2.92
CA GLN A 73 -1.83 -0.61 3.95
C GLN A 73 -2.78 -1.00 5.09
N GLN A 74 -3.92 -1.62 4.77
CA GLN A 74 -4.97 -1.94 5.73
C GLN A 74 -4.59 -3.11 6.65
N CYS A 75 -3.85 -4.08 6.11
CA CYS A 75 -3.45 -5.30 6.80
C CYS A 75 -2.04 -5.22 7.42
N GLN A 76 -1.30 -4.12 7.22
CA GLN A 76 -0.04 -3.91 7.90
C GLN A 76 -0.29 -3.64 9.39
N SER A 77 0.28 -4.46 10.29
CA SER A 77 0.20 -4.18 11.72
C SER A 77 0.89 -2.84 12.05
N PRO A 78 0.21 -1.89 12.72
CA PRO A 78 0.84 -0.66 13.20
C PRO A 78 1.83 -0.94 14.34
N TYR A 79 1.72 -2.10 14.97
CA TYR A 79 2.64 -2.57 16.00
C TYR A 79 3.62 -3.52 15.32
N ARG A 80 4.86 -3.06 15.06
CA ARG A 80 5.98 -4.00 15.00
C ARG A 80 6.05 -4.60 16.40
N GLN A 81 5.50 -5.79 16.56
CA GLN A 81 5.58 -6.46 17.84
C GLN A 81 7.07 -6.71 18.11
N ALA A 82 7.55 -6.28 19.27
CA ALA A 82 8.98 -6.31 19.63
C ALA A 82 9.60 -7.72 19.67
N ASP A 83 8.78 -8.74 19.44
CA ASP A 83 9.12 -10.15 19.33
C ASP A 83 9.53 -10.59 17.91
N ASP A 84 9.46 -9.70 16.91
CA ASP A 84 9.92 -9.92 15.52
C ASP A 84 11.45 -9.88 15.33
N GLY A 85 12.22 -9.69 16.41
CA GLY A 85 13.67 -9.61 16.35
C GLY A 85 14.35 -8.87 17.52
N GLY A 86 13.58 -8.23 18.40
CA GLY A 86 14.11 -7.62 19.63
C GLY A 86 14.79 -8.62 20.58
N ARG A 87 14.62 -9.93 20.34
CA ARG A 87 15.23 -11.01 21.14
C ARG A 87 16.70 -11.34 20.79
N ILE A 88 17.36 -10.60 19.90
CA ILE A 88 18.83 -10.71 19.81
C ILE A 88 19.52 -9.76 20.80
N LEU A 89 18.80 -8.72 21.28
CA LEU A 89 19.36 -7.71 22.19
C LEU A 89 18.74 -7.71 23.60
N GLY A 90 17.92 -8.70 23.92
CA GLY A 90 17.34 -8.85 25.25
C GLY A 90 16.16 -7.89 25.47
N ASN A 91 14.97 -8.47 25.61
CA ASN A 91 13.94 -7.84 26.42
C ASN A 91 14.18 -8.35 27.84
N GLU A 92 15.12 -7.75 28.57
CA GLU A 92 15.16 -7.90 30.02
C GLU A 92 14.05 -7.01 30.60
N PRO A 93 12.99 -7.60 31.19
CA PRO A 93 12.10 -6.82 32.02
C PRO A 93 12.85 -6.56 33.33
N ASP A 94 13.40 -5.36 33.46
CA ASP A 94 13.84 -4.84 34.76
C ASP A 94 12.63 -4.83 35.71
N PHE A 95 12.65 -5.73 36.70
CA PHE A 95 11.82 -5.69 37.91
C PHE A 95 12.73 -5.44 39.11
#